data_AF-F6D2Q7-F1
#
_entry.id   AF-F6D2Q7-F1
#
_cell.length_a   1.000
_cell.length_b   1.000
_cell.length_c   1.000
_cell.angle_alpha   90.00
_cell.angle_beta   90.00
_cell.angle_gamma   90.00
#
_symmetry.space_group_name_H-M   'P 1'
#
loop_
_entity.id
_entity.type
_entity.pdbx_description
1 polymer ?
#
loop_
_entity_poly.entity_id
_entity_poly.type
_entity_poly.pdbx_seq_one_letter_code
_entity_poly.pdbx_strand_id
1 'polypeptide(L)'
;MVLEIPKLYKTETIEFDGQKGELTEYKIVDNDLIIAINEYAHEVQKVTKRAELVETEIGPDKLVKEYTIEENDQVQDVWKKIEKLQGEVEKIHWKLAQRGMKRALLGLKNDVSIEELNQIPDYRIPISYAKTVANMMIQLAQPEVPRPEEKEETGNGKKKEVKGKRGRPAKNKSKK
;
A
#
# COMPACT_ATOMS: atom_id res chain seq x y z
N MET A 1 -16.71 -15.52 33.95
CA MET A 1 -16.19 -14.38 33.17
C MET A 1 -14.89 -14.81 32.56
N VAL A 2 -14.80 -14.85 31.23
CA VAL A 2 -13.54 -15.11 30.52
C VAL A 2 -12.85 -13.75 30.39
N LEU A 3 -11.67 -13.61 30.98
CA LEU A 3 -10.80 -12.44 30.80
C LEU A 3 -10.14 -12.59 29.42
N GLU A 4 -10.62 -11.85 28.43
CA GLU A 4 -9.94 -11.72 27.14
C GLU A 4 -8.70 -10.84 27.36
N ILE A 5 -7.53 -11.47 27.36
CA ILE A 5 -6.26 -10.74 27.41
C ILE A 5 -6.11 -10.01 26.07
N PRO A 6 -5.99 -8.67 26.07
CA PRO A 6 -5.84 -7.92 24.83
C PRO A 6 -4.54 -8.32 24.14
N LYS A 7 -4.62 -8.55 22.83
CA LYS A 7 -3.45 -8.88 22.01
C LYS A 7 -2.52 -7.68 21.97
N LEU A 8 -1.24 -7.92 22.28
CA LEU A 8 -0.20 -6.89 22.30
C LEU A 8 0.26 -6.45 20.90
N TYR A 9 -0.08 -7.23 19.87
CA TYR A 9 0.36 -7.01 18.50
C TYR A 9 -0.84 -6.95 17.56
N LYS A 10 -0.74 -6.11 16.52
CA LYS A 10 -1.76 -6.03 15.47
C LYS A 10 -1.76 -7.34 14.67
N THR A 11 -2.96 -7.83 14.40
CA THR A 11 -3.16 -9.06 13.63
C THR A 11 -4.31 -8.86 12.66
N GLU A 12 -4.21 -9.44 11.47
CA GLU A 12 -5.33 -9.55 10.53
C GLU A 12 -5.69 -11.02 10.30
N THR A 13 -6.98 -11.30 10.12
CA THR A 13 -7.40 -12.67 9.82
C THR A 13 -7.29 -12.93 8.33
N ILE A 14 -6.60 -14.01 7.97
CA ILE A 14 -6.59 -14.52 6.59
C ILE A 14 -7.35 -15.84 6.54
N GLU A 15 -8.02 -16.08 5.42
CA GLU A 15 -8.70 -17.33 5.12
C GLU A 15 -8.19 -17.87 3.80
N PHE A 16 -7.79 -19.14 3.80
CA PHE A 16 -7.33 -19.86 2.61
C PHE A 16 -7.77 -21.32 2.69
N ASP A 17 -8.42 -21.82 1.64
CA ASP A 17 -8.91 -23.21 1.53
C ASP A 17 -9.71 -23.68 2.77
N GLY A 18 -10.58 -22.80 3.29
CA GLY A 18 -11.41 -23.06 4.48
C GLY A 18 -10.65 -23.05 5.82
N GLN A 19 -9.34 -22.81 5.81
CA GLN A 19 -8.54 -22.60 7.02
C GLN A 19 -8.45 -21.11 7.33
N LYS A 20 -8.64 -20.76 8.60
CA LYS A 20 -8.47 -19.38 9.11
C LYS A 20 -7.22 -19.30 9.95
N GLY A 21 -6.42 -18.27 9.70
CA GLY A 21 -5.17 -18.00 10.42
C GLY A 21 -5.04 -16.54 10.76
N GLU A 22 -4.28 -16.25 11.82
CA GLU A 22 -3.99 -14.88 12.22
C GLU A 22 -2.64 -14.46 11.64
N LEU A 23 -2.69 -13.55 10.68
CA LEU A 23 -1.54 -12.93 10.08
C LEU A 23 -1.01 -11.85 11.04
N THR A 24 0.31 -11.85 11.21
CA THR A 24 1.04 -10.83 11.97
C THR A 24 1.98 -10.08 11.05
N GLU A 25 2.61 -9.03 11.56
CA GLU A 25 3.71 -8.33 10.87
C GLU A 25 4.81 -9.28 10.37
N TYR A 26 5.54 -8.84 9.35
CA TYR A 26 6.76 -9.55 8.92
C TYR A 26 7.79 -9.60 10.05
N LYS A 27 8.60 -10.65 10.08
CA LYS A 27 9.64 -10.80 11.11
C LYS A 27 10.94 -10.14 10.68
N ILE A 28 11.84 -9.88 11.63
CA ILE A 28 13.19 -9.35 11.35
C ILE A 28 13.93 -10.22 10.31
N VAL A 29 13.75 -11.53 10.36
CA VAL A 29 14.34 -12.48 9.41
C VAL A 29 13.80 -12.31 7.97
N ASP A 30 12.67 -11.62 7.80
CA ASP A 30 12.09 -11.28 6.50
C ASP A 30 12.53 -9.89 6.00
N ASN A 31 13.33 -9.14 6.77
CA ASN A 31 13.76 -7.78 6.41
C ASN A 31 14.44 -7.69 5.05
N ASP A 32 15.26 -8.68 4.69
CA ASP A 32 15.95 -8.69 3.39
C ASP A 32 14.94 -8.68 2.22
N LEU A 33 13.79 -9.35 2.39
CA LEU A 33 12.72 -9.33 1.39
C LEU A 33 12.04 -7.96 1.35
N ILE A 34 11.85 -7.31 2.50
CA ILE A 34 11.25 -5.97 2.58
C ILE A 34 12.15 -4.92 1.95
N ILE A 35 13.45 -4.96 2.25
CA ILE A 35 14.47 -4.09 1.67
C ILE A 35 14.45 -4.26 0.15
N ALA A 36 14.48 -5.49 -0.34
CA ALA A 36 14.44 -5.76 -1.78
C ALA A 36 13.14 -5.25 -2.43
N ILE A 37 11.96 -5.45 -1.82
CA ILE A 37 10.69 -4.91 -2.34
C ILE A 37 10.79 -3.38 -2.49
N ASN A 38 11.30 -2.68 -1.48
CA ASN A 38 11.41 -1.23 -1.48
C ASN A 38 12.43 -0.72 -2.50
N GLU A 39 13.58 -1.39 -2.62
CA GLU A 39 14.61 -1.07 -3.61
C GLU A 39 14.07 -1.21 -5.03
N TYR A 40 13.45 -2.35 -5.34
CA TYR A 40 12.87 -2.57 -6.67
C TYR A 40 11.69 -1.64 -6.94
N ALA A 41 10.84 -1.34 -5.96
CA ALA A 41 9.76 -0.37 -6.14
C ALA A 41 10.31 1.03 -6.48
N HIS A 42 11.39 1.44 -5.81
CA HIS A 42 12.07 2.70 -6.09
C HIS A 42 12.77 2.70 -7.46
N GLU A 43 13.36 1.58 -7.88
CA GLU A 43 13.91 1.43 -9.23
C GLU A 43 12.83 1.49 -10.30
N VAL A 44 11.70 0.81 -10.10
CA VAL A 44 10.54 0.89 -11.00
C VAL A 44 10.09 2.34 -11.13
N GLN A 45 9.92 3.07 -10.03
CA GLN A 45 9.54 4.49 -10.08
C GLN A 45 10.56 5.35 -10.84
N LYS A 46 11.87 5.11 -10.66
CA LYS A 46 12.91 5.82 -11.40
C LYS A 46 12.83 5.53 -12.90
N VAL A 47 12.64 4.27 -13.27
CA VAL A 47 12.58 3.84 -14.67
C VAL A 47 11.28 4.34 -15.33
N THR A 48 10.14 4.33 -14.62
CA THR A 48 8.87 4.89 -15.10
C THR A 48 8.98 6.40 -15.34
N LYS A 49 9.58 7.17 -14.41
CA LYS A 49 9.84 8.60 -14.64
C LYS A 49 10.72 8.85 -15.86
N ARG A 50 11.69 7.96 -16.11
CA ARG A 50 12.52 8.03 -17.32
C ARG A 50 11.71 7.71 -18.58
N ALA A 51 10.79 6.75 -18.52
CA ALA A 51 9.87 6.45 -19.62
C ALA A 51 9.00 7.67 -19.96
N GLU A 52 8.41 8.29 -18.95
CA GLU A 52 7.58 9.51 -19.10
C GLU A 52 8.39 10.67 -19.71
N LEU A 53 9.64 10.85 -19.30
CA LEU A 53 10.54 11.86 -19.88
C LEU A 53 10.85 11.58 -21.36
N VAL A 54 11.15 10.32 -21.72
CA VAL A 54 11.36 9.94 -23.11
C VAL A 54 10.08 10.18 -23.94
N GLU A 55 8.92 9.80 -23.43
CA GLU A 55 7.63 10.06 -24.09
C GLU A 55 7.33 11.56 -24.26
N THR A 56 7.69 12.40 -23.28
CA THR A 56 7.50 13.86 -23.35
C THR A 56 8.53 14.59 -24.19
N GLU A 57 9.80 14.16 -24.20
CA GLU A 57 10.86 14.70 -25.08
C GLU A 57 10.60 14.34 -26.55
N ILE A 58 9.92 13.22 -26.82
CA ILE A 58 9.44 12.89 -28.16
C ILE A 58 8.31 13.85 -28.58
N GLY A 59 7.49 14.34 -27.65
CA GLY A 59 6.59 15.48 -27.85
C GLY A 59 5.34 15.20 -28.72
N PRO A 60 4.21 15.91 -28.47
CA PRO A 60 2.97 15.66 -29.19
C PRO A 60 3.01 16.06 -30.68
N ASP A 61 3.93 16.95 -31.07
CA ASP A 61 4.09 17.37 -32.47
C ASP A 61 4.94 16.40 -33.32
N LYS A 62 5.69 15.47 -32.70
CA LYS A 62 6.31 14.35 -33.45
C LYS A 62 5.36 13.18 -33.67
N LEU A 63 4.17 13.13 -33.05
CA LEU A 63 3.18 12.05 -33.30
C LEU A 63 2.75 11.96 -34.77
N VAL A 64 2.99 13.00 -35.59
CA VAL A 64 2.67 13.04 -37.03
C VAL A 64 3.88 12.64 -37.91
N LYS A 65 5.09 12.54 -37.36
CA LYS A 65 6.28 12.05 -38.08
C LYS A 65 6.70 10.73 -37.47
N GLU A 66 6.58 9.68 -38.27
CA GLU A 66 7.08 8.32 -38.02
C GLU A 66 8.21 8.28 -37.00
N TYR A 67 7.94 7.68 -35.83
CA TYR A 67 8.96 7.36 -34.85
C TYR A 67 10.12 6.68 -35.57
N THR A 68 11.35 7.15 -35.31
CA THR A 68 12.51 6.39 -35.77
C THR A 68 12.54 5.05 -35.04
N ILE A 69 13.00 3.99 -35.73
CA ILE A 69 13.12 2.64 -35.14
C ILE A 69 13.91 2.71 -33.83
N GLU A 70 14.95 3.56 -33.77
CA GLU A 70 15.79 3.77 -32.59
C GLU A 70 15.04 4.37 -31.39
N GLU A 71 14.14 5.34 -31.60
CA GLU A 71 13.32 5.93 -30.51
C GLU A 71 12.32 4.91 -29.95
N ASN A 72 11.74 4.07 -30.81
CA ASN A 72 10.82 3.01 -30.39
C ASN A 72 11.53 1.89 -29.62
N ASP A 73 12.74 1.51 -30.05
CA ASP A 73 13.57 0.52 -29.37
C ASP A 73 13.96 0.96 -27.96
N GLN A 74 14.28 2.25 -27.76
CA GLN A 74 14.58 2.80 -26.45
C GLN A 74 13.40 2.73 -25.48
N VAL A 75 12.18 3.06 -25.94
CA VAL A 75 10.97 2.96 -25.13
C VAL A 75 10.68 1.49 -24.79
N GLN A 76 10.79 0.59 -25.77
CA GLN A 76 10.59 -0.84 -25.52
C GLN A 76 11.58 -1.43 -24.51
N ASP A 77 12.85 -1.04 -24.55
CA ASP A 77 13.86 -1.53 -23.61
C ASP A 77 13.61 -1.04 -22.19
N VAL A 78 13.10 0.19 -22.04
CA VAL A 78 12.65 0.73 -20.75
C VAL A 78 11.46 -0.07 -20.21
N TRP A 79 10.46 -0.37 -21.04
CA TRP A 79 9.31 -1.19 -20.64
C TRP A 79 9.69 -2.63 -20.27
N LYS A 80 10.56 -3.28 -21.04
CA LYS A 80 11.12 -4.61 -20.71
C LYS A 80 11.83 -4.60 -19.36
N LYS A 81 12.55 -3.53 -19.04
CA LYS A 81 13.20 -3.37 -17.74
C LYS A 81 12.18 -3.24 -16.62
N ILE A 82 11.10 -2.47 -16.81
CA ILE A 82 10.00 -2.37 -15.85
C ILE A 82 9.36 -3.74 -15.60
N GLU A 83 9.04 -4.47 -16.67
CA GLU A 83 8.42 -5.80 -16.58
C GLU A 83 9.32 -6.78 -15.80
N LYS A 84 10.62 -6.77 -16.09
CA LYS A 84 11.59 -7.60 -15.36
C LYS A 84 11.61 -7.27 -13.86
N LEU A 85 11.68 -5.99 -13.51
CA LEU A 85 11.69 -5.53 -12.12
C LEU A 85 10.38 -5.89 -11.40
N GLN A 86 9.24 -5.75 -12.08
CA GLN A 86 7.94 -6.16 -11.55
C GLN A 86 7.88 -7.67 -11.28
N GLY A 87 8.40 -8.48 -12.21
CA GLY A 87 8.49 -9.94 -12.01
C GLY A 87 9.40 -10.33 -10.83
N GLU A 88 10.46 -9.57 -10.55
CA GLU A 88 11.30 -9.78 -9.37
C GLU A 88 10.58 -9.41 -8.07
N VAL A 89 9.84 -8.30 -8.06
CA VAL A 89 8.98 -7.89 -6.94
C VAL A 89 7.90 -8.93 -6.65
N GLU A 90 7.26 -9.48 -7.68
CA GLU A 90 6.25 -10.53 -7.53
C GLU A 90 6.81 -11.80 -6.88
N LYS A 91 8.01 -12.22 -7.27
CA LYS A 91 8.70 -13.36 -6.63
C LYS A 91 8.97 -13.10 -5.16
N ILE A 92 9.33 -11.87 -4.79
CA ILE A 92 9.63 -11.52 -3.40
C ILE A 92 8.35 -11.43 -2.58
N HIS A 93 7.29 -10.80 -3.10
CA HIS A 93 5.96 -10.83 -2.48
C HIS A 93 5.48 -12.26 -2.28
N TRP A 94 5.69 -13.14 -3.26
CA TRP A 94 5.32 -14.54 -3.13
C TRP A 94 6.05 -15.21 -1.96
N LYS A 95 7.38 -15.06 -1.87
CA LYS A 95 8.16 -15.62 -0.75
C LYS A 95 7.70 -15.09 0.61
N LEU A 96 7.48 -13.78 0.71
CA LEU A 96 7.02 -13.15 1.95
C LEU A 96 5.64 -13.66 2.36
N ALA A 97 4.71 -13.72 1.40
CA ALA A 97 3.37 -14.25 1.61
C ALA A 97 3.39 -15.71 2.05
N GLN A 98 4.20 -16.56 1.43
CA GLN A 98 4.32 -17.97 1.85
C GLN A 98 4.76 -18.09 3.29
N ARG A 99 5.79 -17.32 3.70
CA ARG A 99 6.24 -17.33 5.09
C ARG A 99 5.16 -16.84 6.05
N GLY A 100 4.45 -15.76 5.70
CA GLY A 100 3.32 -15.24 6.48
C GLY A 100 2.19 -16.26 6.64
N MET A 101 1.75 -16.84 5.52
CA MET A 101 0.67 -17.83 5.49
C MET A 101 1.03 -19.10 6.24
N LYS A 102 2.26 -19.62 6.09
CA LYS A 102 2.73 -20.79 6.84
C LYS A 102 2.68 -20.53 8.35
N ARG A 103 3.12 -19.35 8.80
CA ARG A 103 3.02 -18.99 10.22
C ARG A 103 1.57 -18.88 10.68
N ALA A 104 0.75 -18.16 9.92
CA ALA A 104 -0.63 -17.87 10.29
C ALA A 104 -1.55 -19.10 10.28
N LEU A 105 -1.51 -19.91 9.23
CA LEU A 105 -2.43 -21.04 9.03
C LEU A 105 -2.03 -22.28 9.81
N LEU A 106 -0.73 -22.50 10.04
CA LEU A 106 -0.25 -23.62 10.84
C LEU A 106 -0.08 -23.27 12.33
N GLY A 107 -0.43 -22.04 12.72
CA GLY A 107 -0.29 -21.56 14.10
C GLY A 107 1.14 -21.65 14.61
N LEU A 108 2.13 -21.48 13.73
CA LEU A 108 3.53 -21.59 14.12
C LEU A 108 3.89 -20.42 15.02
N LYS A 109 4.62 -20.73 16.10
CA LYS A 109 5.14 -19.71 17.01
C LYS A 109 6.11 -18.79 16.28
N ASN A 110 6.27 -17.59 16.83
CA ASN A 110 7.13 -16.55 16.27
C ASN A 110 8.62 -16.94 16.16
N ASP A 111 9.03 -18.05 16.79
CA ASP A 111 10.43 -18.48 16.90
C ASP A 111 10.86 -19.48 15.80
N VAL A 112 9.97 -19.83 14.86
CA VAL A 112 10.29 -20.78 13.78
C VAL A 112 11.28 -20.15 12.80
N SER A 113 12.37 -20.88 12.54
CA SER A 113 13.44 -20.45 11.65
C SER A 113 13.02 -20.43 10.17
N ILE A 114 13.79 -19.73 9.33
CA ILE A 114 13.55 -19.71 7.88
C ILE A 114 13.70 -21.11 7.28
N GLU A 115 14.72 -21.86 7.70
CA GLU A 115 14.97 -23.23 7.23
C GLU A 115 13.76 -24.14 7.49
N GLU A 116 13.19 -24.09 8.70
CA GLU A 116 11.99 -24.86 9.04
C GLU A 116 10.77 -24.41 8.21
N LEU A 117 10.59 -23.10 8.00
CA LEU A 117 9.53 -22.57 7.15
C LEU A 117 9.67 -22.99 5.68
N ASN A 118 10.91 -23.15 5.19
CA ASN A 118 11.18 -23.55 3.81
C ASN A 118 10.97 -25.05 3.58
N GLN A 119 11.00 -25.87 4.64
CA GLN A 119 10.69 -27.31 4.53
C GLN A 119 9.19 -27.57 4.37
N ILE A 120 8.34 -26.64 4.83
CA ILE A 120 6.90 -26.73 4.69
C ILE A 120 6.53 -26.49 3.21
N PRO A 121 5.65 -27.30 2.61
CA PRO A 121 5.18 -27.04 1.26
C PRO A 121 4.53 -25.66 1.13
N ASP A 122 4.80 -24.98 0.01
CA ASP A 122 4.18 -23.70 -0.29
C ASP A 122 2.71 -23.87 -0.69
N TYR A 123 1.88 -22.92 -0.27
CA TYR A 123 0.48 -22.85 -0.68
C TYR A 123 0.37 -22.45 -2.14
N ARG A 124 -0.49 -23.14 -2.90
CA ARG A 124 -0.75 -22.81 -4.30
C ARG A 124 -1.69 -21.61 -4.41
N ILE A 125 -1.13 -20.41 -4.34
CA ILE A 125 -1.86 -19.14 -4.38
C ILE A 125 -1.59 -18.35 -5.67
N PRO A 126 -2.57 -17.58 -6.17
CA PRO A 126 -2.31 -16.63 -7.25
C PRO A 126 -1.43 -15.47 -6.77
N ILE A 127 -0.67 -14.88 -7.68
CA ILE A 127 0.27 -13.77 -7.40
C ILE A 127 -0.46 -12.57 -6.79
N SER A 128 -1.69 -12.28 -7.23
CA SER A 128 -2.52 -11.22 -6.67
C SER A 128 -2.79 -11.41 -5.18
N TYR A 129 -3.12 -12.63 -4.77
CA TYR A 129 -3.35 -12.95 -3.36
C TYR A 129 -2.05 -12.89 -2.55
N ALA A 130 -0.95 -13.40 -3.11
CA ALA A 130 0.36 -13.29 -2.49
C ALA A 130 0.75 -11.82 -2.23
N LYS A 131 0.53 -10.94 -3.22
CA LYS A 131 0.76 -9.50 -3.08
C LYS A 131 -0.10 -8.89 -1.96
N THR A 132 -1.38 -9.28 -1.86
CA THR A 132 -2.27 -8.82 -0.78
C THR A 132 -1.73 -9.23 0.58
N VAL A 133 -1.37 -10.51 0.77
CA VAL A 133 -0.82 -11.01 2.05
C VAL A 133 0.48 -10.31 2.41
N ALA A 134 1.41 -10.20 1.47
CA ALA A 134 2.68 -9.53 1.67
C ALA A 134 2.50 -8.06 2.11
N ASN A 135 1.58 -7.33 1.46
CA ASN A 135 1.28 -5.95 1.82
C ASN A 135 0.61 -5.83 3.19
N MET A 136 -0.30 -6.75 3.55
CA MET A 136 -0.89 -6.79 4.89
C MET A 136 0.21 -6.96 5.96
N MET A 137 1.16 -7.87 5.74
CA MET A 137 2.30 -8.04 6.66
C MET A 137 3.14 -6.77 6.81
N ILE A 138 3.35 -6.04 5.71
CA ILE A 138 4.09 -4.76 5.72
C ILE A 138 3.32 -3.68 6.48
N GLN A 139 2.00 -3.58 6.26
CA GLN A 139 1.14 -2.62 6.94
C GLN A 139 1.05 -2.88 8.44
N LEU A 140 0.98 -4.15 8.83
CA LEU A 140 0.96 -4.56 10.23
C LEU A 140 2.24 -4.17 10.98
N ALA A 141 3.38 -4.11 10.28
CA ALA A 141 4.67 -3.70 10.85
C ALA A 141 4.80 -2.17 11.02
N GLN A 142 3.93 -1.38 10.39
CA GLN A 142 4.01 0.07 10.47
C GLN A 142 3.35 0.58 11.76
N PRO A 143 4.01 1.50 12.49
CA PRO A 143 3.33 2.21 13.57
C PRO A 143 2.14 2.98 12.99
N GLU A 144 1.03 3.00 13.72
CA GLU A 144 -0.12 3.85 13.37
C GLU A 144 0.36 5.30 13.38
N VAL A 145 0.66 5.85 12.21
CA VAL A 145 0.79 7.30 12.08
C VAL A 145 -0.62 7.83 12.27
N PRO A 146 -0.91 8.61 13.33
CA PRO A 146 -2.24 9.21 13.47
C PRO A 146 -2.50 10.00 12.20
N ARG A 147 -3.46 9.52 11.41
CA ARG A 147 -3.91 10.21 10.20
C ARG A 147 -4.43 11.56 10.69
N PRO A 148 -3.88 12.70 10.23
CA PRO A 148 -4.52 13.97 10.55
C PRO A 148 -5.96 13.86 10.06
N GLU A 149 -6.92 14.03 10.98
CA GLU A 149 -8.33 14.02 10.66
C GLU A 149 -8.54 14.95 9.47
N GLU A 150 -8.89 14.38 8.31
CA GLU A 150 -9.45 15.16 7.21
C GLU A 150 -10.70 15.79 7.82
N LYS A 151 -10.62 17.09 8.13
CA LYS A 151 -11.79 17.87 8.47
C LYS A 151 -12.76 17.66 7.32
N GLU A 152 -13.86 16.96 7.59
CA GLU A 152 -15.00 16.91 6.69
C GLU A 152 -15.36 18.36 6.37
N GLU A 153 -15.01 18.82 5.16
CA GLU A 153 -15.67 19.98 4.57
C GLU A 153 -17.12 19.55 4.34
N THR A 154 -17.96 19.79 5.35
CA THR A 154 -19.41 19.63 5.23
C THR A 154 -19.90 20.52 4.10
N GLY A 155 -20.12 19.89 2.95
CA GLY A 155 -20.79 20.44 1.80
C GLY A 155 -22.20 20.89 2.14
N ASN A 156 -22.39 22.20 2.20
CA ASN A 156 -23.44 22.95 1.53
C ASN A 156 -24.86 22.32 1.49
N GLY A 157 -25.50 22.23 2.65
CA GLY A 157 -26.95 22.04 2.76
C GLY A 157 -27.71 23.36 2.71
N LYS A 158 -28.20 23.73 1.52
CA LYS A 158 -29.22 24.80 1.31
C LYS A 158 -30.37 24.69 2.33
N LYS A 159 -30.68 25.76 3.08
CA LYS A 159 -32.04 26.05 3.59
C LYS A 159 -32.26 27.55 3.91
N LYS A 160 -32.98 28.19 2.97
CA LYS A 160 -34.00 29.25 3.07
C LYS A 160 -33.75 30.51 3.92
N GLU A 161 -33.75 31.65 3.21
CA GLU A 161 -34.09 32.99 3.70
C GLU A 161 -35.42 33.03 4.46
N VAL A 162 -35.46 33.75 5.58
CA VAL A 162 -36.64 34.50 6.03
C VAL A 162 -36.21 35.89 6.48
N LYS A 163 -36.73 36.91 5.79
CA LYS A 163 -36.57 38.35 6.07
C LYS A 163 -37.43 38.82 7.25
N GLY A 164 -36.90 39.78 8.02
CA GLY A 164 -37.63 40.72 8.90
C GLY A 164 -37.36 40.48 10.39
N LYS A 165 -37.17 41.46 11.27
CA LYS A 165 -37.34 42.93 11.25
C LYS A 165 -36.45 43.54 12.35
N ARG A 166 -35.84 44.68 12.03
CA ARG A 166 -35.54 45.89 12.83
C ARG A 166 -35.52 45.78 14.37
N GLY A 167 -34.41 46.23 14.97
CA GLY A 167 -34.39 46.75 16.34
C GLY A 167 -32.99 47.11 16.86
N ARG A 168 -32.48 48.29 16.51
CA ARG A 168 -31.40 48.95 17.30
C ARG A 168 -31.96 49.28 18.69
N PRO A 169 -31.15 49.20 19.75
CA PRO A 169 -31.22 50.19 20.81
C PRO A 169 -29.94 51.02 20.85
N ALA A 170 -30.17 52.32 21.00
CA ALA A 170 -29.18 53.38 20.99
C ALA A 170 -28.24 53.34 22.20
N LYS A 171 -27.01 53.82 21.99
CA LYS A 171 -26.09 54.31 23.02
C LYS A 171 -26.84 55.25 23.96
N ASN A 172 -26.99 54.87 25.23
CA ASN A 172 -27.23 55.82 26.30
C ASN A 172 -25.93 56.01 27.09
N LYS A 173 -25.36 57.21 26.97
CA LYS A 173 -24.43 57.79 27.95
C LYS A 173 -25.19 58.06 29.24
N SER A 174 -24.44 58.13 30.33
CA SER A 174 -24.71 58.81 31.63
C SER A 174 -24.86 57.85 32.81
N LYS A 175 -23.75 57.65 33.53
CA LYS A 175 -23.78 57.59 35.00
C LYS A 175 -22.65 58.47 35.52
N LYS A 176 -23.07 59.59 36.09
CA LYS A 176 -22.52 60.11 37.34
C LYS A 176 -23.42 59.53 38.44
#